data_AF-A0A8T2ATB0-F1
#
_entry.id   AF-A0A8T2ATB0-F1
#
_cell.length_a   1.000
_cell.length_b   1.000
_cell.length_c   1.000
_cell.angle_alpha   90.00
_cell.angle_beta   90.00
_cell.angle_gamma   90.00
#
_symmetry.space_group_name_H-M   'P 1'
#
loop_
_entity.id
_entity.type
_entity.pdbx_description
1 polymer ?
#
loop_
_entity_poly.entity_id
_entity_poly.type
_entity_poly.pdbx_seq_one_letter_code
_entity_poly.pdbx_strand_id
1 'polypeptide(L)'
;MRLLPSVTPPLRYFLPPIGGSILQASSSLILVSGRRYRLNHVTANMETQNKLMNEAKKHVDSRLCRVSGSMTEIMEIQAENPTFYVLFIPGNPGVVSFYKEFLESLYEFLDGNASVIAIGQISHTSKDWESGRLFSFQEQIDHKIDFIRQELESVKVPIILVGHSIGSYISLEILRKYSEKVVYCIGLYPFLTLNQQSTKQSLIGKLAASSVLSATASFLIASLRLLPMSAARLLVSNSIGASWSDTAVQATCTHLRQYHTMRNVLFMAKSEFRELAAEPDWDFMRENQSKLAFLFGIDDHWGPLQLFEEISKQAPGASLAIEREGHTHGFCCTMAGSAWAAQHVATLIKNRFSQIQ
;
A
#
# COMPACT_ATOMS: atom_id res chain seq x y z
N MET A 1 0.50 -21.45 61.22
CA MET A 1 1.75 -21.17 61.96
C MET A 1 2.79 -20.78 60.90
N ARG A 2 2.87 -19.52 60.44
CA ARG A 2 3.76 -18.43 60.90
C ARG A 2 5.21 -18.94 61.03
N LEU A 3 6.23 -18.50 60.26
CA LEU A 3 6.61 -17.16 59.76
C LEU A 3 7.51 -17.22 58.49
N LEU A 4 7.37 -16.19 57.65
CA LEU A 4 8.28 -15.67 56.59
C LEU A 4 9.17 -14.54 57.21
N PRO A 5 10.00 -13.74 56.47
CA PRO A 5 10.77 -13.95 55.22
C PRO A 5 12.22 -13.37 55.30
N SER A 6 13.02 -13.52 54.24
CA SER A 6 14.07 -12.54 53.90
C SER A 6 13.93 -12.09 52.43
N VAL A 7 14.26 -10.82 52.19
CA VAL A 7 13.74 -9.96 51.12
C VAL A 7 14.90 -9.22 50.43
N THR A 8 14.86 -9.18 49.08
CA THR A 8 15.39 -8.16 48.12
C THR A 8 16.91 -8.01 47.86
N PRO A 9 17.35 -7.29 46.78
CA PRO A 9 16.63 -6.68 45.63
C PRO A 9 17.25 -6.89 44.22
N PRO A 10 16.60 -6.39 43.14
CA PRO A 10 17.11 -6.34 41.76
C PRO A 10 17.83 -5.02 41.41
N LEU A 11 18.74 -5.08 40.43
CA LEU A 11 19.50 -3.95 39.86
C LEU A 11 18.60 -2.97 39.08
N ARG A 12 18.56 -1.71 39.54
CA ARG A 12 18.08 -0.54 38.76
C ARG A 12 19.30 0.17 38.15
N TYR A 13 19.25 0.39 36.84
CA TYR A 13 20.16 1.30 36.15
C TYR A 13 19.76 2.76 36.37
N PHE A 14 20.77 3.58 36.63
CA PHE A 14 20.72 4.99 36.98
C PHE A 14 20.39 5.89 35.79
N LEU A 15 19.45 6.83 35.99
CA LEU A 15 19.37 8.11 35.29
C LEU A 15 20.07 9.18 36.13
N PRO A 16 20.84 10.13 35.56
CA PRO A 16 21.26 11.32 36.28
C PRO A 16 20.29 12.50 36.09
N PRO A 17 20.29 13.47 37.02
CA PRO A 17 19.18 14.40 37.24
C PRO A 17 19.33 15.74 36.51
N ILE A 18 18.20 16.43 36.37
CA ILE A 18 18.09 17.85 36.03
C ILE A 18 18.37 18.70 37.29
N GLY A 19 19.23 19.71 37.17
CA GLY A 19 19.44 20.75 38.17
C GLY A 19 20.16 21.94 37.54
N GLY A 20 19.51 23.11 37.54
CA GLY A 20 19.92 24.28 36.76
C GLY A 20 20.81 25.31 37.46
N SER A 21 21.02 26.38 36.68
CA SER A 21 21.22 27.79 37.06
C SER A 21 22.59 28.43 36.81
N ILE A 22 22.55 29.34 35.83
CA ILE A 22 23.14 30.69 35.77
C ILE A 22 24.67 30.80 35.72
N LEU A 23 25.18 31.28 34.59
CA LEU A 23 26.23 32.31 34.54
C LEU A 23 26.13 33.06 33.21
N GLN A 24 25.88 34.37 33.32
CA GLN A 24 26.12 35.34 32.26
C GLN A 24 27.61 35.33 31.92
N ALA A 25 27.94 35.18 30.64
CA ALA A 25 29.21 35.61 30.09
C ALA A 25 28.94 36.29 28.75
N SER A 26 28.96 37.61 28.79
CA SER A 26 29.14 38.50 27.65
C SER A 26 30.50 38.23 27.01
N SER A 27 30.51 37.82 25.74
CA SER A 27 31.73 37.82 24.92
C SER A 27 31.38 38.21 23.48
N SER A 28 31.64 39.48 23.19
CA SER A 28 32.37 39.97 22.01
C SER A 28 31.94 39.43 20.64
N LEU A 29 31.21 40.26 19.90
CA LEU A 29 31.18 40.22 18.44
C LEU A 29 32.62 40.29 17.90
N ILE A 30 33.12 39.19 17.36
CA ILE A 30 34.17 39.20 16.33
C ILE A 30 33.51 38.72 15.05
N LEU A 31 33.38 39.65 14.10
CA LEU A 31 32.94 39.41 12.73
C LEU A 31 33.82 38.36 12.06
N VAL A 32 33.25 37.19 11.77
CA VAL A 32 33.76 36.26 10.74
C VAL A 32 32.68 36.16 9.66
N SER A 33 32.71 37.09 8.71
CA SER A 33 31.76 37.20 7.60
C SER A 33 31.84 36.05 6.58
N GLY A 34 32.82 35.15 6.68
CA GLY A 34 33.06 34.08 5.70
C GLY A 34 32.29 32.76 5.92
N ARG A 35 31.77 32.48 7.12
CA ARG A 35 31.11 31.18 7.41
C ARG A 35 29.60 31.17 7.16
N ARG A 36 28.90 32.29 7.35
CA ARG A 36 27.45 32.40 7.06
C ARG A 36 27.14 32.36 5.56
N TYR A 37 27.99 32.95 4.73
CA TYR A 37 27.81 32.95 3.28
C TYR A 37 27.94 31.56 2.67
N ARG A 38 28.91 30.76 3.15
CA ARG A 38 29.12 29.38 2.69
C ARG A 38 27.99 28.44 3.11
N LEU A 39 27.46 28.59 4.34
CA LEU A 39 26.36 27.75 4.80
C LEU A 39 25.06 28.07 4.05
N ASN A 40 24.77 29.35 3.83
CA ASN A 40 23.59 29.80 3.06
C ASN A 40 23.66 29.39 1.58
N HIS A 41 24.85 29.38 0.97
CA HIS A 41 25.03 28.90 -0.41
C HIS A 41 24.88 27.38 -0.53
N VAL A 42 25.30 26.62 0.48
CA VAL A 42 25.15 25.15 0.49
C VAL A 42 23.68 24.77 0.67
N THR A 43 22.94 25.44 1.57
CA THR A 43 21.50 25.22 1.72
C THR A 43 20.72 25.68 0.48
N ALA A 44 21.07 26.82 -0.11
CA ALA A 44 20.44 27.28 -1.35
C ALA A 44 20.73 26.37 -2.55
N ASN A 45 21.96 25.82 -2.66
CA ASN A 45 22.29 24.84 -3.70
C ASN A 45 21.57 23.50 -3.48
N MET A 46 21.43 23.04 -2.23
CA MET A 46 20.63 21.83 -1.92
C MET A 46 19.15 22.03 -2.22
N GLU A 47 18.57 23.19 -1.87
CA GLU A 47 17.19 23.52 -2.22
C GLU A 47 17.00 23.63 -3.74
N THR A 48 17.97 24.21 -4.46
CA THR A 48 17.93 24.32 -5.92
C THR A 48 18.11 22.96 -6.60
N GLN A 49 19.00 22.10 -6.10
CA GLN A 49 19.14 20.73 -6.59
C GLN A 49 17.89 19.89 -6.28
N ASN A 50 17.32 19.98 -5.08
CA ASN A 50 16.07 19.29 -4.75
C ASN A 50 14.90 19.80 -5.60
N LYS A 51 14.89 21.08 -5.96
CA LYS A 51 13.88 21.67 -6.84
C LYS A 51 14.05 21.21 -8.29
N LEU A 52 15.28 21.16 -8.79
CA LEU A 52 15.61 20.61 -10.13
C LEU A 52 15.35 19.10 -10.21
N MET A 53 15.62 18.35 -9.14
CA MET A 53 15.29 16.91 -9.05
C MET A 53 13.79 16.68 -8.98
N ASN A 54 13.04 17.53 -8.27
CA ASN A 54 11.57 17.49 -8.27
C ASN A 54 10.97 17.89 -9.62
N GLU A 55 11.57 18.83 -10.36
CA GLU A 55 11.13 19.22 -11.70
C GLU A 55 11.45 18.17 -12.78
N ALA A 56 12.45 17.31 -12.56
CA ALA A 56 12.79 16.19 -13.45
C ALA A 56 12.01 14.89 -13.13
N LYS A 57 11.28 14.84 -12.02
CA LYS A 57 10.53 13.66 -11.59
C LYS A 57 9.30 13.48 -12.47
N LYS A 58 9.17 12.31 -13.09
CA LYS A 58 7.97 11.98 -13.87
C LYS A 58 6.81 11.73 -12.90
N HIS A 59 5.83 12.61 -12.93
CA HIS A 59 4.63 12.48 -12.12
C HIS A 59 3.67 11.47 -12.71
N VAL A 60 2.86 10.88 -11.82
CA VAL A 60 1.81 9.96 -12.23
C VAL A 60 0.61 10.71 -12.81
N ASP A 61 0.19 10.28 -13.99
CA ASP A 61 -1.00 10.76 -14.65
C ASP A 61 -2.23 10.02 -14.11
N SER A 62 -3.34 10.73 -13.93
CA SER A 62 -4.60 10.14 -13.51
C SER A 62 -5.61 10.23 -14.64
N ARG A 63 -6.27 9.11 -14.95
CA ARG A 63 -7.36 9.07 -15.94
C ARG A 63 -8.52 8.20 -15.50
N LEU A 64 -9.67 8.45 -16.13
CA LEU A 64 -10.82 7.55 -16.07
C LEU A 64 -10.82 6.69 -17.33
N CYS A 65 -11.02 5.39 -17.14
CA CYS A 65 -11.12 4.40 -18.22
C CYS A 65 -12.41 3.60 -18.05
N ARG A 66 -13.09 3.30 -19.16
CA ARG A 66 -14.24 2.40 -19.14
C ARG A 66 -13.78 0.98 -19.46
N VAL A 67 -13.80 0.11 -18.45
CA VAL A 67 -13.41 -1.30 -18.57
C VAL A 67 -14.65 -2.17 -18.50
N SER A 68 -14.93 -2.92 -19.56
CA SER A 68 -16.16 -3.73 -19.70
C SER A 68 -17.44 -3.04 -19.22
N GLY A 69 -17.59 -1.75 -19.55
CA GLY A 69 -18.76 -0.95 -19.21
C GLY A 69 -18.67 -0.18 -17.88
N SER A 70 -17.76 -0.54 -16.97
CA SER A 70 -17.60 0.13 -15.67
C SER A 70 -16.57 1.26 -15.74
N MET A 71 -16.84 2.40 -15.11
CA MET A 71 -15.89 3.51 -15.03
C MET A 71 -14.88 3.30 -13.91
N THR A 72 -13.60 3.37 -14.24
CA THR A 72 -12.49 2.99 -13.37
C THR A 72 -11.42 4.07 -13.35
N GLU A 73 -10.97 4.43 -12.15
CA GLU A 73 -9.82 5.31 -11.94
C GLU A 73 -8.51 4.55 -12.16
N ILE A 74 -7.64 5.10 -12.99
CA ILE A 74 -6.32 4.58 -13.31
C ILE A 74 -5.28 5.66 -12.99
N MET A 75 -4.16 5.22 -12.43
CA MET A 75 -2.96 6.04 -12.27
C MET A 75 -1.82 5.39 -13.02
N GLU A 76 -1.15 6.12 -13.91
CA GLU A 76 -0.11 5.54 -14.76
C GLU A 76 1.07 6.47 -14.99
N ILE A 77 2.25 5.87 -15.17
CA ILE A 77 3.46 6.53 -15.64
C ILE A 77 3.93 5.73 -16.85
N GLN A 78 3.85 6.33 -18.03
CA GLN A 78 4.26 5.68 -19.28
C GLN A 78 5.76 5.87 -19.52
N ALA A 79 6.51 4.79 -19.70
CA ALA A 79 7.88 4.89 -20.21
C ALA A 79 7.87 5.15 -21.72
N GLU A 80 8.91 5.78 -22.26
CA GLU A 80 9.02 6.02 -23.71
C GLU A 80 9.24 4.71 -24.47
N ASN A 81 10.14 3.87 -23.95
CA ASN A 81 10.49 2.56 -24.52
C ASN A 81 10.43 1.49 -23.42
N PRO A 82 9.22 1.12 -22.94
CA PRO A 82 9.09 0.16 -21.85
C PRO A 82 9.62 -1.21 -22.28
N THR A 83 10.51 -1.77 -21.47
CA THR A 83 10.98 -3.16 -21.60
C THR A 83 10.03 -4.18 -20.95
N PHE A 84 9.15 -3.70 -20.07
CA PHE A 84 8.07 -4.45 -19.43
C PHE A 84 7.02 -3.48 -18.85
N TYR A 85 5.88 -4.02 -18.44
CA TYR A 85 4.83 -3.26 -17.73
C TYR A 85 4.73 -3.75 -16.29
N VAL A 86 4.54 -2.83 -15.35
CA VAL A 86 4.11 -3.15 -13.99
C VAL A 86 2.63 -2.83 -13.87
N LEU A 87 1.81 -3.85 -13.63
CA LEU A 87 0.39 -3.68 -13.31
C LEU A 87 0.20 -3.84 -11.80
N PHE A 88 -0.12 -2.73 -11.16
CA PHE A 88 -0.37 -2.63 -9.73
C PHE A 88 -1.86 -2.81 -9.41
N ILE A 89 -2.18 -3.77 -8.54
CA ILE A 89 -3.53 -4.07 -8.07
C ILE A 89 -3.66 -3.65 -6.59
N PRO A 90 -4.48 -2.64 -6.28
CA PRO A 90 -4.64 -2.15 -4.92
C PRO A 90 -5.47 -3.11 -4.06
N GLY A 91 -5.38 -2.92 -2.74
CA GLY A 91 -6.17 -3.66 -1.75
C GLY A 91 -7.64 -3.25 -1.67
N ASN A 92 -8.26 -3.45 -0.50
CA ASN A 92 -9.59 -2.97 -0.16
C ASN A 92 -9.51 -2.04 1.07
N PRO A 93 -9.73 -0.73 0.92
CA PRO A 93 -10.25 -0.03 -0.26
C PRO A 93 -9.23 0.06 -1.41
N GLY A 94 -9.67 -0.21 -2.64
CA GLY A 94 -8.82 -0.05 -3.82
C GLY A 94 -8.95 1.29 -4.54
N VAL A 95 -8.71 2.36 -3.79
CA VAL A 95 -8.58 3.73 -4.30
C VAL A 95 -7.13 3.93 -4.73
N VAL A 96 -6.88 4.17 -6.02
CA VAL A 96 -5.51 4.27 -6.58
C VAL A 96 -4.71 5.44 -6.01
N SER A 97 -5.38 6.53 -5.60
CA SER A 97 -4.71 7.71 -5.05
C SER A 97 -3.92 7.43 -3.76
N PHE A 98 -4.23 6.36 -3.01
CA PHE A 98 -3.39 5.97 -1.86
C PHE A 98 -1.98 5.53 -2.28
N TYR A 99 -1.78 5.11 -3.52
CA TYR A 99 -0.53 4.52 -3.98
C TYR A 99 0.30 5.49 -4.82
N LYS A 100 -0.08 6.77 -4.90
CA LYS A 100 0.62 7.78 -5.71
C LYS A 100 2.13 7.76 -5.47
N GLU A 101 2.54 7.94 -4.21
CA GLU A 101 3.94 8.01 -3.84
C GLU A 101 4.69 6.70 -4.09
N PHE A 102 4.01 5.55 -3.94
CA PHE A 102 4.57 4.24 -4.24
C PHE A 102 4.82 4.08 -5.74
N LEU A 103 3.86 4.46 -6.60
CA LEU A 103 3.99 4.32 -8.05
C LEU A 103 5.09 5.24 -8.62
N GLU A 104 5.15 6.50 -8.15
CA GLU A 104 6.19 7.44 -8.54
C GLU A 104 7.58 6.95 -8.11
N SER A 105 7.72 6.48 -6.86
CA SER A 105 9.00 5.92 -6.36
C SER A 105 9.39 4.65 -7.10
N LEU A 106 8.43 3.79 -7.43
CA LEU A 106 8.69 2.54 -8.16
C LEU A 106 9.20 2.82 -9.57
N TYR A 107 8.57 3.77 -10.27
CA TYR A 107 9.03 4.19 -11.60
C TYR A 107 10.48 4.71 -11.57
N GLU A 108 10.83 5.53 -10.58
CA GLU A 108 12.19 6.02 -10.39
C GLU A 108 13.18 4.88 -10.11
N PHE A 109 12.86 3.97 -9.18
CA PHE A 109 13.74 2.85 -8.87
C PHE A 109 13.87 1.82 -9.98
N LEU A 110 12.97 1.83 -10.97
CA LEU A 110 13.06 1.04 -12.20
C LEU A 110 13.82 1.75 -13.33
N ASP A 111 14.38 2.93 -13.05
CA ASP A 111 15.18 3.73 -13.98
C ASP A 111 14.43 4.06 -15.28
N GLY A 112 13.10 4.21 -15.21
CA GLY A 112 12.25 4.51 -16.36
C GLY A 112 12.10 3.37 -17.39
N ASN A 113 12.57 2.15 -17.09
CA ASN A 113 12.54 1.00 -18.01
C ASN A 113 11.17 0.35 -18.15
N ALA A 114 10.18 0.76 -17.35
CA ALA A 114 8.85 0.15 -17.30
C ALA A 114 7.75 1.21 -17.27
N SER A 115 6.65 0.92 -17.97
CA SER A 115 5.39 1.63 -17.73
C SER A 115 4.74 1.05 -16.48
N VAL A 116 4.34 1.92 -15.54
CA VAL A 116 3.70 1.53 -14.29
C VAL A 116 2.24 1.95 -14.34
N ILE A 117 1.31 1.03 -14.12
CA ILE A 117 -0.14 1.25 -14.18
C ILE A 117 -0.78 0.70 -12.91
N ALA A 118 -1.54 1.52 -12.20
CA ALA A 118 -2.41 1.10 -11.11
C ALA A 118 -3.88 1.21 -11.53
N ILE A 119 -4.64 0.14 -11.30
CA ILE A 119 -6.06 0.06 -11.64
C ILE A 119 -6.92 -0.01 -10.37
N GLY A 120 -7.87 0.91 -10.23
CA GLY A 120 -8.79 0.94 -9.09
C GLY A 120 -9.78 -0.24 -9.05
N GLN A 121 -10.37 -0.44 -7.88
CA GLN A 121 -11.53 -1.32 -7.74
C GLN A 121 -12.78 -0.58 -8.25
N ILE A 122 -13.71 -1.30 -8.90
CA ILE A 122 -14.94 -0.71 -9.44
C ILE A 122 -15.72 -0.05 -8.29
N SER A 123 -16.24 1.16 -8.52
CA SER A 123 -16.99 1.96 -7.55
C SER A 123 -16.22 2.38 -6.28
N HIS A 124 -14.88 2.24 -6.28
CA HIS A 124 -14.02 2.83 -5.27
C HIS A 124 -13.50 4.19 -5.73
N THR A 125 -14.39 5.01 -6.27
CA THR A 125 -14.11 6.26 -6.97
C THR A 125 -14.65 7.47 -6.22
N SER A 126 -14.15 8.66 -6.54
CA SER A 126 -14.62 9.90 -5.89
C SER A 126 -16.06 10.28 -6.27
N LYS A 127 -16.58 9.74 -7.37
CA LYS A 127 -17.95 9.93 -7.87
C LYS A 127 -18.61 8.57 -8.10
N ASP A 128 -19.91 8.50 -7.87
CA ASP A 128 -20.74 7.33 -8.19
C ASP A 128 -21.03 7.29 -9.70
N TRP A 129 -20.28 6.45 -10.42
CA TRP A 129 -20.48 6.23 -11.86
C TRP A 129 -21.44 5.07 -12.16
N GLU A 130 -21.59 4.15 -11.21
CA GLU A 130 -22.30 2.88 -11.38
C GLU A 130 -23.68 2.89 -10.69
N SER A 131 -24.18 4.08 -10.36
CA SER A 131 -25.51 4.32 -9.79
C SER A 131 -25.78 3.47 -8.54
N GLY A 132 -24.79 3.35 -7.67
CA GLY A 132 -24.88 2.59 -6.43
C GLY A 132 -24.84 1.07 -6.57
N ARG A 133 -24.53 0.54 -7.78
CA ARG A 133 -24.30 -0.90 -7.97
C ARG A 133 -23.18 -1.39 -7.06
N LEU A 134 -23.37 -2.60 -6.54
CA LEU A 134 -22.39 -3.28 -5.69
C LEU A 134 -21.67 -4.34 -6.53
N PHE A 135 -20.36 -4.44 -6.35
CA PHE A 135 -19.50 -5.35 -7.10
C PHE A 135 -18.83 -6.35 -6.17
N SER A 136 -19.06 -7.62 -6.44
CA SER A 136 -18.47 -8.73 -5.69
C SER A 136 -16.97 -8.86 -5.95
N PHE A 137 -16.29 -9.61 -5.10
CA PHE A 137 -14.87 -9.91 -5.26
C PHE A 137 -14.56 -10.58 -6.60
N GLN A 138 -15.39 -11.51 -7.07
CA GLN A 138 -15.21 -12.14 -8.39
C GLN A 138 -15.38 -11.12 -9.53
N GLU A 139 -16.40 -10.25 -9.47
CA GLU A 139 -16.56 -9.19 -10.48
C GLU A 139 -15.35 -8.24 -10.48
N GLN A 140 -14.74 -8.00 -9.32
CA GLN A 140 -13.50 -7.25 -9.25
C GLN A 140 -12.34 -8.00 -9.95
N ILE A 141 -12.19 -9.32 -9.79
CA ILE A 141 -11.18 -10.12 -10.49
C ILE A 141 -11.40 -10.07 -12.01
N ASP A 142 -12.62 -10.35 -12.46
CA ASP A 142 -13.00 -10.37 -13.88
C ASP A 142 -12.71 -9.02 -14.55
N HIS A 143 -12.96 -7.92 -13.83
CA HIS A 143 -12.66 -6.58 -14.30
C HIS A 143 -11.16 -6.33 -14.56
N LYS A 144 -10.25 -6.88 -13.76
CA LYS A 144 -8.79 -6.68 -13.98
C LYS A 144 -8.32 -7.56 -15.14
N ILE A 145 -8.89 -8.75 -15.27
CA ILE A 145 -8.70 -9.62 -16.43
C ILE A 145 -9.16 -8.91 -17.71
N ASP A 146 -10.32 -8.26 -17.68
CA ASP A 146 -10.86 -7.53 -18.83
C ASP A 146 -10.03 -6.29 -19.16
N PHE A 147 -9.49 -5.60 -18.16
CA PHE A 147 -8.54 -4.50 -18.39
C PHE A 147 -7.30 -4.98 -19.14
N ILE A 148 -6.72 -6.12 -18.74
CA ILE A 148 -5.56 -6.68 -19.45
C ILE A 148 -5.94 -6.99 -20.89
N ARG A 149 -7.10 -7.62 -21.12
CA ARG A 149 -7.59 -7.91 -22.48
C ARG A 149 -7.73 -6.66 -23.34
N GLN A 150 -8.23 -5.57 -22.75
CA GLN A 150 -8.52 -4.34 -23.48
C GLN A 150 -7.26 -3.50 -23.75
N GLU A 151 -6.41 -3.33 -22.74
CA GLU A 151 -5.36 -2.30 -22.77
C GLU A 151 -3.94 -2.90 -22.86
N LEU A 152 -3.75 -4.15 -22.41
CA LEU A 152 -2.41 -4.76 -22.31
C LEU A 152 -2.22 -5.99 -23.20
N GLU A 153 -3.25 -6.57 -23.79
CA GLU A 153 -3.18 -7.78 -24.61
C GLU A 153 -2.27 -7.61 -25.84
N SER A 154 -2.30 -6.44 -26.48
CA SER A 154 -1.51 -6.12 -27.68
C SER A 154 -0.05 -5.78 -27.39
N VAL A 155 0.29 -5.49 -26.13
CA VAL A 155 1.65 -5.14 -25.72
C VAL A 155 2.57 -6.35 -25.87
N LYS A 156 3.73 -6.18 -26.51
CA LYS A 156 4.67 -7.28 -26.81
C LYS A 156 5.67 -7.58 -25.70
N VAL A 157 5.78 -6.69 -24.72
CA VAL A 157 6.69 -6.83 -23.58
C VAL A 157 5.98 -7.52 -22.41
N PRO A 158 6.73 -8.20 -21.51
CA PRO A 158 6.14 -8.93 -20.40
C PRO A 158 5.46 -8.02 -19.37
N ILE A 159 4.58 -8.63 -18.57
CA ILE A 159 3.87 -7.99 -17.46
C ILE A 159 4.43 -8.50 -16.14
N ILE A 160 4.61 -7.59 -15.19
CA ILE A 160 4.87 -7.88 -13.77
C ILE A 160 3.66 -7.41 -12.98
N LEU A 161 3.12 -8.29 -12.14
CA LEU A 161 2.03 -7.98 -11.25
C LEU A 161 2.57 -7.57 -9.88
N VAL A 162 2.00 -6.52 -9.31
CA VAL A 162 2.24 -6.13 -7.93
C VAL A 162 0.89 -5.94 -7.25
N GLY A 163 0.56 -6.80 -6.30
CA GLY A 163 -0.70 -6.73 -5.56
C GLY A 163 -0.46 -6.28 -4.13
N HIS A 164 -1.32 -5.42 -3.58
CA HIS A 164 -1.32 -5.09 -2.15
C HIS A 164 -2.53 -5.72 -1.46
N SER A 165 -2.34 -6.37 -0.29
CA SER A 165 -3.45 -6.95 0.49
C SER A 165 -4.24 -7.94 -0.36
N ILE A 166 -5.57 -7.79 -0.45
CA ILE A 166 -6.42 -8.61 -1.33
C ILE A 166 -6.06 -8.48 -2.82
N GLY A 167 -5.42 -7.38 -3.22
CA GLY A 167 -4.85 -7.22 -4.56
C GLY A 167 -3.83 -8.30 -4.89
N SER A 168 -3.15 -8.88 -3.89
CA SER A 168 -2.25 -10.03 -4.07
C SER A 168 -2.99 -11.27 -4.56
N TYR A 169 -4.18 -11.56 -4.00
CA TYR A 169 -5.02 -12.67 -4.47
C TYR A 169 -5.48 -12.42 -5.90
N ILE A 170 -5.95 -11.20 -6.21
CA ILE A 170 -6.35 -10.83 -7.57
C ILE A 170 -5.18 -11.00 -8.55
N SER A 171 -3.96 -10.65 -8.15
CA SER A 171 -2.77 -10.86 -8.96
C SER A 171 -2.47 -12.35 -9.22
N LEU A 172 -2.72 -13.25 -8.25
CA LEU A 172 -2.58 -14.70 -8.48
C LEU A 172 -3.61 -15.20 -9.51
N GLU A 173 -4.85 -14.73 -9.44
CA GLU A 173 -5.89 -15.10 -10.43
C GLU A 173 -5.58 -14.55 -11.84
N ILE A 174 -4.99 -13.36 -11.93
CA ILE A 174 -4.47 -12.84 -13.20
C ILE A 174 -3.32 -13.71 -13.71
N LEU A 175 -2.36 -14.08 -12.86
CA LEU A 175 -1.24 -14.95 -13.24
C LEU A 175 -1.74 -16.30 -13.75
N ARG A 176 -2.79 -16.86 -13.14
CA ARG A 176 -3.41 -18.11 -13.59
C ARG A 176 -3.93 -18.02 -15.03
N LYS A 177 -4.52 -16.89 -15.42
CA LYS A 177 -5.08 -16.68 -16.75
C LYS A 177 -4.06 -16.22 -17.79
N TYR A 178 -3.04 -15.48 -17.37
CA TYR A 178 -2.05 -14.83 -18.24
C TYR A 178 -0.63 -15.30 -17.96
N SER A 179 -0.45 -16.59 -17.66
CA SER A 179 0.82 -17.17 -17.20
C SER A 179 1.97 -17.03 -18.19
N GLU A 180 1.69 -16.98 -19.50
CA GLU A 180 2.68 -16.77 -20.55
C GLU A 180 3.20 -15.32 -20.59
N LYS A 181 2.30 -14.36 -20.31
CA LYS A 181 2.61 -12.93 -20.39
C LYS A 181 3.11 -12.35 -19.08
N VAL A 182 2.66 -12.91 -17.96
CA VAL A 182 3.06 -12.52 -16.61
C VAL A 182 4.31 -13.31 -16.21
N VAL A 183 5.43 -12.60 -16.09
CA VAL A 183 6.74 -13.20 -15.80
C VAL A 183 7.08 -13.19 -14.32
N TYR A 184 6.37 -12.37 -13.52
CA TYR A 184 6.57 -12.23 -12.09
C TYR A 184 5.34 -11.63 -11.39
N CYS A 185 5.05 -12.08 -10.17
CA CYS A 185 3.92 -11.63 -9.35
C CYS A 185 4.38 -11.42 -7.91
N ILE A 186 4.25 -10.18 -7.43
CA ILE A 186 4.74 -9.74 -6.11
C ILE A 186 3.53 -9.35 -5.25
N GLY A 187 3.30 -10.09 -4.16
CA GLY A 187 2.27 -9.77 -3.16
C GLY A 187 2.85 -8.99 -1.97
N LEU A 188 2.40 -7.76 -1.78
CA LEU A 188 2.76 -6.90 -0.66
C LEU A 188 1.71 -7.01 0.44
N TYR A 189 2.12 -7.39 1.64
CA TYR A 189 1.25 -7.60 2.79
C TYR A 189 0.02 -8.46 2.42
N PRO A 190 0.25 -9.68 1.89
CA PRO A 190 -0.75 -10.39 1.10
C PRO A 190 -1.93 -10.88 1.96
N PHE A 191 -3.14 -10.74 1.44
CA PHE A 191 -4.34 -11.36 2.03
C PHE A 191 -4.80 -12.50 1.11
N LEU A 192 -4.47 -13.74 1.48
CA LEU A 192 -4.73 -14.94 0.65
C LEU A 192 -5.65 -15.97 1.33
N THR A 193 -5.78 -15.90 2.67
CA THR A 193 -6.66 -16.77 3.46
C THR A 193 -7.03 -16.07 4.77
N LEU A 194 -8.09 -16.53 5.43
CA LEU A 194 -8.56 -15.93 6.68
C LEU A 194 -7.64 -16.22 7.86
N ASN A 195 -7.39 -15.17 8.65
CA ASN A 195 -6.80 -15.33 9.97
C ASN A 195 -7.92 -15.55 11.00
N GLN A 196 -8.19 -16.82 11.31
CA GLN A 196 -9.23 -17.22 12.26
C GLN A 196 -9.02 -16.66 13.69
N GLN A 197 -7.79 -16.26 14.02
CA GLN A 197 -7.46 -15.67 15.32
C GLN A 197 -7.65 -14.14 15.33
N SER A 198 -7.89 -13.52 14.18
CA SER A 198 -8.02 -12.07 14.08
C SER A 198 -9.40 -11.57 14.51
N THR A 199 -9.47 -10.93 15.68
CA THR A 199 -10.67 -10.23 16.15
C THR A 199 -11.10 -9.13 15.19
N LYS A 200 -10.15 -8.43 14.56
CA LYS A 200 -10.40 -7.41 13.53
C LYS A 200 -11.09 -7.99 12.31
N GLN A 201 -10.58 -9.09 11.74
CA GLN A 201 -11.24 -9.75 10.61
C GLN A 201 -12.64 -10.23 11.00
N SER A 202 -12.81 -10.80 12.19
CA SER A 202 -14.12 -11.24 12.68
C SER A 202 -15.13 -10.09 12.78
N LEU A 203 -14.73 -8.94 13.33
CA LEU A 203 -15.57 -7.74 13.44
C LEU A 203 -15.97 -7.19 12.07
N ILE A 204 -14.99 -7.03 11.17
CA ILE A 204 -15.24 -6.54 9.80
C ILE A 204 -16.14 -7.53 9.06
N GLY A 205 -15.88 -8.83 9.15
CA GLY A 205 -16.69 -9.88 8.53
C GLY A 205 -18.14 -9.86 8.99
N LYS A 206 -18.40 -9.68 10.29
CA LYS A 206 -19.76 -9.52 10.85
C LYS A 206 -20.46 -8.27 10.32
N LEU A 207 -19.74 -7.14 10.30
CA LEU A 207 -20.25 -5.88 9.74
C LEU A 207 -20.60 -6.01 8.26
N ALA A 208 -19.70 -6.59 7.47
CA ALA A 208 -19.84 -6.79 6.04
C ALA A 208 -20.97 -7.78 5.70
N ALA A 209 -21.11 -8.87 6.47
CA ALA A 209 -22.13 -9.89 6.24
C ALA A 209 -23.56 -9.34 6.37
N SER A 210 -23.78 -8.39 7.28
CA SER A 210 -25.08 -7.75 7.52
C SER A 210 -25.30 -6.56 6.59
N SER A 211 -26.26 -6.71 5.66
CA SER A 211 -26.62 -5.64 4.72
C SER A 211 -27.07 -4.36 5.43
N VAL A 212 -27.81 -4.48 6.53
CA VAL A 212 -28.29 -3.34 7.32
C VAL A 212 -27.13 -2.65 8.04
N LEU A 213 -26.29 -3.39 8.77
CA LEU A 213 -25.16 -2.79 9.49
C LEU A 213 -24.17 -2.13 8.53
N SER A 214 -23.87 -2.80 7.42
CA SER A 214 -22.99 -2.25 6.38
C SER A 214 -23.56 -0.98 5.75
N ALA A 215 -24.86 -0.95 5.44
CA ALA A 215 -25.51 0.25 4.90
C ALA A 215 -25.53 1.40 5.92
N THR A 216 -25.87 1.12 7.17
CA THR A 216 -25.84 2.10 8.26
C THR A 216 -24.44 2.65 8.48
N ALA A 217 -23.41 1.81 8.57
CA ALA A 217 -22.03 2.26 8.74
C ALA A 217 -21.57 3.13 7.56
N SER A 218 -21.91 2.72 6.32
CA SER A 218 -21.61 3.51 5.12
C SER A 218 -22.31 4.88 5.13
N PHE A 219 -23.57 4.93 5.60
CA PHE A 219 -24.32 6.17 5.74
C PHE A 219 -23.70 7.09 6.81
N LEU A 220 -23.31 6.54 7.97
CA LEU A 220 -22.64 7.29 9.02
C LEU A 220 -21.32 7.90 8.52
N ILE A 221 -20.51 7.12 7.81
CA ILE A 221 -19.27 7.62 7.19
C ILE A 221 -19.58 8.70 6.13
N ALA A 222 -20.62 8.48 5.31
CA ALA A 222 -21.02 9.45 4.31
C ALA A 222 -21.58 10.76 4.90
N SER A 223 -22.15 10.72 6.10
CA SER A 223 -22.62 11.92 6.80
C SER A 223 -21.47 12.87 7.15
N LEU A 224 -20.23 12.37 7.26
CA LEU A 224 -19.04 13.19 7.43
C LEU A 224 -18.80 14.14 6.25
N ARG A 225 -19.47 13.95 5.09
CA ARG A 225 -19.47 14.90 3.96
C ARG A 225 -20.03 16.26 4.30
N LEU A 226 -20.87 16.37 5.34
CA LEU A 226 -21.40 17.63 5.83
C LEU A 226 -20.30 18.55 6.38
N LEU A 227 -19.13 17.98 6.71
CA LEU A 227 -17.97 18.74 7.15
C LEU A 227 -17.24 19.38 5.95
N PRO A 228 -16.82 20.66 6.08
CA PRO A 228 -15.90 21.28 5.13
C PRO A 228 -14.62 20.45 4.95
N MET A 229 -14.01 20.50 3.77
CA MET A 229 -12.81 19.71 3.46
C MET A 229 -11.65 19.95 4.44
N SER A 230 -11.46 21.18 4.91
CA SER A 230 -10.44 21.50 5.93
C SER A 230 -10.68 20.76 7.25
N ALA A 231 -11.92 20.75 7.73
CA ALA A 231 -12.31 20.04 8.96
C ALA A 231 -12.19 18.52 8.79
N ALA A 232 -12.62 17.97 7.64
CA ALA A 232 -12.48 16.55 7.35
C ALA A 232 -11.00 16.11 7.33
N ARG A 233 -10.12 16.90 6.70
CA ARG A 233 -8.67 16.64 6.67
C ARG A 233 -8.06 16.68 8.07
N LEU A 234 -8.48 17.64 8.90
CA LEU A 234 -8.01 17.78 10.28
C LEU A 234 -8.46 16.58 11.14
N LEU A 235 -9.70 16.12 10.98
CA LEU A 235 -10.20 14.91 11.64
C LEU A 235 -9.42 13.65 11.24
N VAL A 236 -9.19 13.43 9.94
CA VAL A 236 -8.43 12.27 9.46
C VAL A 236 -7.00 12.31 10.00
N SER A 237 -6.34 13.46 9.91
CA SER A 237 -4.96 13.63 10.37
C SER A 237 -4.80 13.42 11.88
N ASN A 238 -5.77 13.87 12.68
CA ASN A 238 -5.69 13.75 14.14
C ASN A 238 -6.17 12.39 14.69
N SER A 239 -6.91 11.59 13.91
CA SER A 239 -7.47 10.32 14.38
C SER A 239 -6.61 9.12 13.98
N ILE A 240 -6.32 8.98 12.68
CA ILE A 240 -5.69 7.78 12.10
C ILE A 240 -4.41 8.18 11.32
N GLY A 241 -4.29 9.44 10.92
CA GLY A 241 -3.34 9.90 9.91
C GLY A 241 -2.23 10.83 10.39
N ALA A 242 -1.80 10.78 11.66
CA ALA A 242 -0.78 11.71 12.17
C ALA A 242 0.55 11.63 11.39
N SER A 243 0.86 10.45 10.83
CA SER A 243 2.02 10.19 9.98
C SER A 243 1.67 10.03 8.48
N TRP A 244 0.40 10.24 8.10
CA TRP A 244 -0.03 10.01 6.73
C TRP A 244 0.42 11.12 5.79
N SER A 245 0.66 10.78 4.53
CA SER A 245 0.94 11.75 3.48
C SER A 245 -0.30 12.60 3.19
N ASP A 246 -0.09 13.80 2.62
CA ASP A 246 -1.18 14.66 2.17
C ASP A 246 -2.12 13.92 1.20
N THR A 247 -1.54 13.16 0.28
CA THR A 247 -2.27 12.37 -0.71
C THR A 247 -3.15 11.32 -0.06
N ALA A 248 -2.68 10.60 0.96
CA ALA A 248 -3.46 9.60 1.67
C ALA A 248 -4.63 10.22 2.46
N VAL A 249 -4.38 11.37 3.11
CA VAL A 249 -5.42 12.14 3.79
C VAL A 249 -6.46 12.64 2.78
N GLN A 250 -6.01 13.17 1.64
CA GLN A 250 -6.89 13.64 0.58
C GLN A 250 -7.72 12.51 0.00
N ALA A 251 -7.11 11.38 -0.36
CA ALA A 251 -7.79 10.20 -0.90
C ALA A 251 -8.90 9.70 0.05
N THR A 252 -8.61 9.65 1.35
CA THR A 252 -9.60 9.32 2.40
C THR A 252 -10.77 10.30 2.39
N CYS A 253 -10.47 11.60 2.32
CA CYS A 253 -11.49 12.64 2.37
C CYS A 253 -12.37 12.70 1.11
N THR A 254 -11.84 12.34 -0.06
CA THR A 254 -12.55 12.43 -1.34
C THR A 254 -13.25 11.13 -1.74
N HIS A 255 -12.69 9.96 -1.41
CA HIS A 255 -13.23 8.66 -1.82
C HIS A 255 -13.94 7.93 -0.67
N LEU A 256 -13.29 7.76 0.49
CA LEU A 256 -13.84 6.90 1.54
C LEU A 256 -15.05 7.50 2.27
N ARG A 257 -15.24 8.83 2.17
CA ARG A 257 -16.45 9.54 2.62
C ARG A 257 -17.63 9.38 1.67
N GLN A 258 -17.50 8.70 0.55
CA GLN A 258 -18.62 8.46 -0.36
C GLN A 258 -19.42 7.24 0.09
N TYR A 259 -20.75 7.38 0.10
CA TYR A 259 -21.64 6.27 0.46
C TYR A 259 -21.42 5.05 -0.44
N HIS A 260 -21.46 5.23 -1.76
CA HIS A 260 -21.31 4.15 -2.74
C HIS A 260 -19.94 3.44 -2.61
N THR A 261 -18.86 4.18 -2.34
CA THR A 261 -17.52 3.62 -2.12
C THR A 261 -17.49 2.76 -0.87
N MET A 262 -17.95 3.27 0.28
CA MET A 262 -17.92 2.48 1.52
C MET A 262 -18.86 1.27 1.46
N ARG A 263 -19.99 1.39 0.74
CA ARG A 263 -20.88 0.27 0.44
C ARG A 263 -20.17 -0.80 -0.37
N ASN A 264 -19.40 -0.43 -1.39
CA ASN A 264 -18.63 -1.37 -2.21
C ASN A 264 -17.45 -1.98 -1.45
N VAL A 265 -16.71 -1.20 -0.65
CA VAL A 265 -15.65 -1.70 0.25
C VAL A 265 -16.18 -2.83 1.15
N LEU A 266 -17.31 -2.60 1.82
CA LEU A 266 -17.90 -3.60 2.71
C LEU A 266 -18.57 -4.76 1.97
N PHE A 267 -19.16 -4.52 0.80
CA PHE A 267 -19.75 -5.59 0.00
C PHE A 267 -18.67 -6.50 -0.61
N MET A 268 -17.58 -5.93 -1.11
CA MET A 268 -16.41 -6.66 -1.58
C MET A 268 -15.82 -7.47 -0.43
N ALA A 269 -15.61 -6.87 0.74
CA ALA A 269 -15.13 -7.58 1.95
C ALA A 269 -16.01 -8.78 2.32
N LYS A 270 -17.34 -8.65 2.21
CA LYS A 270 -18.26 -9.78 2.45
C LYS A 270 -17.99 -10.96 1.50
N SER A 271 -17.72 -10.71 0.23
CA SER A 271 -17.39 -11.77 -0.74
C SER A 271 -15.95 -12.27 -0.58
N GLU A 272 -14.98 -11.41 -0.25
CA GLU A 272 -13.61 -11.81 0.09
C GLU A 272 -13.61 -12.82 1.23
N PHE A 273 -14.31 -12.52 2.34
CA PHE A 273 -14.38 -13.42 3.50
C PHE A 273 -15.02 -14.77 3.20
N ARG A 274 -15.88 -14.86 2.17
CA ARG A 274 -16.47 -16.14 1.76
C ARG A 274 -15.49 -16.96 0.93
N GLU A 275 -14.78 -16.30 0.03
CA GLU A 275 -13.83 -16.95 -0.88
C GLU A 275 -12.57 -17.41 -0.13
N LEU A 276 -11.97 -16.51 0.66
CA LEU A 276 -10.72 -16.76 1.38
C LEU A 276 -10.89 -17.67 2.61
N ALA A 277 -12.11 -18.16 2.88
CA ALA A 277 -12.36 -19.20 3.87
C ALA A 277 -11.79 -20.55 3.42
N ALA A 278 -11.59 -20.75 2.12
CA ALA A 278 -10.86 -21.89 1.58
C ALA A 278 -9.35 -21.74 1.82
N GLU A 279 -8.64 -22.88 1.80
CA GLU A 279 -7.18 -22.86 1.80
C GLU A 279 -6.64 -22.31 0.48
N PRO A 280 -5.46 -21.67 0.49
CA PRO A 280 -4.76 -21.31 -0.75
C PRO A 280 -4.53 -22.54 -1.64
N ASP A 281 -4.59 -22.33 -2.96
CA ASP A 281 -4.27 -23.35 -3.95
C ASP A 281 -2.75 -23.62 -3.96
N TRP A 282 -2.32 -24.52 -3.07
CA TRP A 282 -0.91 -24.85 -2.86
C TRP A 282 -0.25 -25.47 -4.09
N ASP A 283 -1.01 -26.20 -4.91
CA ASP A 283 -0.47 -26.82 -6.12
C ASP A 283 -0.16 -25.75 -7.17
N PHE A 284 -1.09 -24.81 -7.40
CA PHE A 284 -0.80 -23.65 -8.25
C PHE A 284 0.40 -22.83 -7.77
N MET A 285 0.47 -22.56 -6.45
CA MET A 285 1.60 -21.82 -5.88
C MET A 285 2.93 -22.55 -6.08
N ARG A 286 2.96 -23.87 -5.92
CA ARG A 286 4.15 -24.71 -6.09
C ARG A 286 4.59 -24.80 -7.55
N GLU A 287 3.65 -24.95 -8.47
CA GLU A 287 3.91 -24.94 -9.92
C GLU A 287 4.48 -23.60 -10.40
N ASN A 288 4.03 -22.49 -9.80
CA ASN A 288 4.43 -21.14 -10.21
C ASN A 288 5.45 -20.48 -9.27
N GLN A 289 6.01 -21.21 -8.30
CA GLN A 289 6.80 -20.64 -7.20
C GLN A 289 7.95 -19.74 -7.65
N SER A 290 8.62 -20.05 -8.77
CA SER A 290 9.71 -19.23 -9.32
C SER A 290 9.27 -17.87 -9.87
N LYS A 291 7.96 -17.67 -10.08
CA LYS A 291 7.35 -16.40 -10.48
C LYS A 291 6.76 -15.62 -9.29
N LEU A 292 6.78 -16.18 -8.08
CA LEU A 292 6.09 -15.60 -6.93
C LEU A 292 7.06 -14.93 -5.96
N ALA A 293 6.67 -13.78 -5.45
CA ALA A 293 7.29 -13.14 -4.30
C ALA A 293 6.26 -12.59 -3.34
N PHE A 294 6.57 -12.61 -2.04
CA PHE A 294 5.71 -12.08 -1.00
C PHE A 294 6.49 -11.33 0.06
N LEU A 295 6.00 -10.15 0.41
CA LEU A 295 6.49 -9.33 1.52
C LEU A 295 5.46 -9.35 2.65
N PHE A 296 5.86 -9.79 3.84
CA PHE A 296 5.02 -9.87 5.03
C PHE A 296 5.39 -8.81 6.07
N GLY A 297 4.41 -8.35 6.85
CA GLY A 297 4.64 -7.55 8.05
C GLY A 297 4.66 -8.42 9.32
N ILE A 298 5.41 -8.02 10.35
CA ILE A 298 5.56 -8.80 11.60
C ILE A 298 4.22 -9.00 12.33
N ASP A 299 3.39 -7.95 12.39
CA ASP A 299 2.09 -7.95 13.09
C ASP A 299 0.91 -7.70 12.13
N ASP A 300 1.00 -8.22 10.91
CA ASP A 300 -0.06 -8.08 9.93
C ASP A 300 -1.13 -9.17 10.10
N HIS A 301 -2.34 -8.74 10.45
CA HIS A 301 -3.45 -9.68 10.60
C HIS A 301 -4.07 -10.13 9.26
N TRP A 302 -3.80 -9.43 8.16
CA TRP A 302 -4.26 -9.81 6.81
C TRP A 302 -3.36 -10.87 6.19
N GLY A 303 -2.04 -10.72 6.34
CA GLY A 303 -1.04 -11.72 6.01
C GLY A 303 -0.25 -12.13 7.26
N PRO A 304 -0.77 -13.00 8.13
CA PRO A 304 -0.05 -13.41 9.34
C PRO A 304 1.22 -14.19 8.99
N LEU A 305 2.25 -14.13 9.85
CA LEU A 305 3.50 -14.88 9.64
C LEU A 305 3.30 -16.40 9.56
N GLN A 306 2.19 -16.93 10.08
CA GLN A 306 1.83 -18.32 9.86
C GLN A 306 1.63 -18.64 8.36
N LEU A 307 1.03 -17.73 7.60
CA LEU A 307 0.91 -17.87 6.13
C LEU A 307 2.30 -17.80 5.46
N PHE A 308 3.22 -16.96 5.96
CA PHE A 308 4.61 -16.96 5.50
C PHE A 308 5.26 -18.34 5.69
N GLU A 309 5.10 -18.95 6.86
CA GLU A 309 5.65 -20.27 7.16
C GLU A 309 5.02 -21.36 6.27
N GLU A 310 3.72 -21.30 6.05
CA GLU A 310 3.01 -22.23 5.16
C GLU A 310 3.51 -22.11 3.73
N ILE A 311 3.63 -20.90 3.17
CA ILE A 311 4.18 -20.70 1.83
C ILE A 311 5.63 -21.18 1.76
N SER A 312 6.47 -20.95 2.78
CA SER A 312 7.86 -21.44 2.77
C SER A 312 7.97 -22.97 2.69
N LYS A 313 6.96 -23.68 3.20
CA LYS A 313 6.88 -25.15 3.17
C LYS A 313 6.26 -25.65 1.87
N GLN A 314 5.19 -25.00 1.41
CA GLN A 314 4.42 -25.45 0.26
C GLN A 314 5.04 -25.01 -1.09
N ALA A 315 5.62 -23.81 -1.15
CA ALA A 315 6.23 -23.25 -2.35
C ALA A 315 7.64 -22.69 -2.02
N PRO A 316 8.62 -23.57 -1.68
CA PRO A 316 9.94 -23.14 -1.20
C PRO A 316 10.76 -22.31 -2.21
N GLY A 317 10.40 -22.34 -3.50
CA GLY A 317 11.00 -21.51 -4.54
C GLY A 317 10.41 -20.11 -4.66
N ALA A 318 9.36 -19.77 -3.91
CA ALA A 318 8.83 -18.41 -3.85
C ALA A 318 9.78 -17.51 -3.05
N SER A 319 9.96 -16.27 -3.52
CA SER A 319 10.78 -15.30 -2.80
C SER A 319 9.99 -14.74 -1.62
N LEU A 320 10.44 -14.97 -0.40
CA LEU A 320 9.75 -14.53 0.81
C LEU A 320 10.59 -13.53 1.59
N ALA A 321 9.97 -12.43 1.99
CA ALA A 321 10.59 -11.39 2.81
C ALA A 321 9.66 -10.97 3.96
N ILE A 322 10.28 -10.48 5.04
CA ILE A 322 9.60 -9.88 6.18
C ILE A 322 10.09 -8.43 6.29
N GLU A 323 9.16 -7.50 6.35
CA GLU A 323 9.42 -6.09 6.62
C GLU A 323 9.92 -5.90 8.06
N ARG A 324 11.00 -5.14 8.24
CA ARG A 324 11.70 -4.97 9.54
C ARG A 324 12.03 -3.51 9.89
N GLU A 325 11.66 -2.55 9.06
CA GLU A 325 11.86 -1.12 9.26
C GLU A 325 10.66 -0.42 9.89
N GLY A 326 9.58 -1.17 10.18
CA GLY A 326 8.41 -0.68 10.90
C GLY A 326 7.31 -0.14 9.97
N HIS A 327 7.37 -0.44 8.68
CA HIS A 327 6.30 -0.14 7.74
C HIS A 327 5.15 -1.15 7.90
N THR A 328 3.93 -0.63 8.07
CA THR A 328 2.75 -1.45 8.35
C THR A 328 2.02 -1.87 7.07
N HIS A 329 0.96 -2.68 7.19
CA HIS A 329 0.04 -3.01 6.10
C HIS A 329 -0.41 -1.76 5.31
N GLY A 330 -0.62 -0.63 6.00
CA GLY A 330 -0.93 0.65 5.37
C GLY A 330 0.30 1.41 4.85
N PHE A 331 1.33 0.75 4.31
CA PHE A 331 2.60 1.40 3.90
C PHE A 331 2.36 2.58 2.94
N CYS A 332 1.39 2.41 2.03
CA CYS A 332 0.99 3.40 1.03
C CYS A 332 0.47 4.71 1.63
N CYS A 333 0.00 4.70 2.88
CA CYS A 333 -0.46 5.91 3.54
C CYS A 333 0.68 6.85 3.97
N THR A 334 1.94 6.42 3.91
CA THR A 334 3.10 7.23 4.32
C THR A 334 4.10 7.37 3.18
N MET A 335 4.82 8.49 3.11
CA MET A 335 5.87 8.68 2.11
C MET A 335 7.01 7.65 2.28
N ALA A 336 7.45 7.44 3.53
CA ALA A 336 8.54 6.52 3.84
C ALA A 336 8.18 5.07 3.49
N GLY A 337 7.00 4.59 3.92
CA GLY A 337 6.55 3.23 3.59
C GLY A 337 6.35 3.02 2.10
N SER A 338 5.82 4.02 1.39
CA SER A 338 5.68 4.00 -0.07
C SER A 338 7.02 3.87 -0.79
N ALA A 339 8.01 4.69 -0.42
CA ALA A 339 9.33 4.64 -1.03
C ALA A 339 10.06 3.33 -0.72
N TRP A 340 10.00 2.86 0.52
CA TRP A 340 10.64 1.62 0.94
C TRP A 340 10.06 0.40 0.21
N ALA A 341 8.73 0.27 0.17
CA ALA A 341 8.07 -0.83 -0.53
C ALA A 341 8.36 -0.80 -2.03
N ALA A 342 8.40 0.41 -2.63
CA ALA A 342 8.77 0.58 -4.03
C ALA A 342 10.20 0.13 -4.31
N GLN A 343 11.16 0.48 -3.45
CA GLN A 343 12.54 0.04 -3.57
C GLN A 343 12.67 -1.48 -3.45
N HIS A 344 11.94 -2.09 -2.51
CA HIS A 344 11.90 -3.54 -2.34
C HIS A 344 11.37 -4.23 -3.62
N VAL A 345 10.25 -3.76 -4.16
CA VAL A 345 9.67 -4.25 -5.42
C VAL A 345 10.65 -4.10 -6.58
N ALA A 346 11.25 -2.92 -6.75
CA ALA A 346 12.21 -2.68 -7.83
C ALA A 346 13.43 -3.62 -7.73
N THR A 347 13.91 -3.88 -6.51
CA THR A 347 15.01 -4.83 -6.27
C THR A 347 14.64 -6.25 -6.68
N LEU A 348 13.44 -6.72 -6.31
CA LEU A 348 12.96 -8.03 -6.73
C LEU A 348 12.83 -8.13 -8.26
N ILE A 349 12.30 -7.10 -8.90
CA ILE A 349 12.15 -7.02 -10.37
C ILE A 349 13.51 -7.07 -11.06
N LYS A 350 14.47 -6.23 -10.62
CA LYS A 350 15.84 -6.20 -11.17
C LYS A 350 16.53 -7.56 -11.03
N ASN A 351 16.43 -8.19 -9.86
CA ASN A 351 16.99 -9.52 -9.63
C ASN A 351 16.35 -10.58 -10.54
N ARG A 352 15.04 -10.50 -10.77
CA ARG A 352 14.32 -11.42 -11.66
C ARG A 352 14.82 -11.32 -13.10
N PHE A 353 14.98 -10.12 -13.63
CA PHE A 353 15.48 -9.94 -15.00
C PHE A 353 16.95 -10.36 -15.15
N SER A 354 17.79 -10.13 -14.14
CA SER A 354 19.18 -10.61 -14.14
C SER A 354 19.31 -12.13 -14.11
N GLN A 355 18.27 -12.87 -13.72
CA GLN A 355 18.27 -14.35 -13.71
C GLN A 355 17.73 -14.96 -15.03
N ILE A 356 17.05 -14.17 -15.86
CA ILE A 356 16.47 -14.61 -17.14
C ILE A 356 17.42 -14.34 -18.31
N GLN A 357 18.33 -13.37 -18.16
CA GLN A 357 19.46 -13.12 -19.06
C GLN A 357 20.57 -14.14 -18.84
#